data_AF-A0A1J5QE85-F1
#
_entry.id   AF-A0A1J5QE85-F1
#
_cell.length_a   1.000
_cell.length_b   1.000
_cell.length_c   1.000
_cell.angle_alpha   90.00
_cell.angle_beta   90.00
_cell.angle_gamma   90.00
#
_symmetry.space_group_name_H-M   'P 1'
#
loop_
_entity.id
_entity.type
_entity.pdbx_description
1 polymer ?
#
loop_
_entity_poly.entity_id
_entity_poly.type
_entity_poly.pdbx_seq_one_letter_code
_entity_poly.pdbx_strand_id
1 'polypeptide(L)'
;MRNAGLIPFHDTVMYTTLSPCSMCAGAIGLFKLSLLVIGESVTFPGSKDILTQFGIPFIDLEDERSVKMMKSWRSIPANERLWQGDIGN
;
A
#
# COMPACT_ATOMS: atom_id res chain seq x y z
N MET A 1 19.60 -4.26 -29.99
CA MET A 1 19.30 -4.35 -28.55
C MET A 1 17.81 -4.54 -28.37
N ARG A 2 17.33 -5.77 -28.12
CA ARG A 2 15.90 -6.01 -27.85
C ARG A 2 15.75 -6.12 -26.33
N ASN A 3 15.24 -5.05 -25.73
CA ASN A 3 14.81 -4.89 -24.33
C ASN A 3 15.83 -5.30 -23.26
N ALA A 4 16.65 -4.38 -22.75
CA ALA A 4 17.77 -4.57 -21.81
C ALA A 4 17.38 -5.14 -20.42
N GLY A 5 16.70 -6.28 -20.36
CA GLY A 5 16.17 -6.88 -19.13
C GLY A 5 14.93 -6.17 -18.55
N LEU A 6 14.32 -5.24 -19.29
CA LEU A 6 13.13 -4.50 -18.86
C LEU A 6 11.92 -5.44 -18.75
N ILE A 7 11.49 -5.68 -17.50
CA ILE A 7 10.27 -6.43 -17.19
C ILE A 7 9.17 -5.41 -16.89
N PRO A 8 8.06 -5.41 -17.65
CA PRO A 8 6.94 -4.53 -17.36
C PRO A 8 6.13 -5.02 -16.15
N PHE A 9 5.59 -4.09 -15.36
CA PHE A 9 4.79 -4.40 -14.17
C PHE A 9 3.28 -4.46 -14.42
N HIS A 10 2.83 -4.15 -15.64
CA HIS A 10 1.40 -3.99 -15.93
C HIS A 10 0.58 -5.29 -15.86
N ASP A 11 1.24 -6.45 -15.80
CA ASP A 11 0.60 -7.76 -15.62
C ASP A 11 0.98 -8.39 -14.27
N THR A 12 1.22 -7.55 -13.26
CA THR A 12 1.63 -8.00 -11.92
C THR A 12 0.63 -7.59 -10.85
N VAL A 13 0.40 -8.51 -9.90
CA VAL A 13 -0.38 -8.27 -8.69
C VAL A 13 0.57 -7.94 -7.55
N MET A 14 0.31 -6.84 -6.86
CA MET A 14 1.06 -6.45 -5.66
C MET A 14 0.23 -6.72 -4.41
N TYR A 15 0.90 -7.23 -3.38
CA TYR A 15 0.32 -7.46 -2.06
C TYR A 15 1.01 -6.53 -1.06
N THR A 16 0.21 -5.85 -0.26
CA THR A 16 0.69 -5.01 0.85
C THR A 16 -0.07 -5.38 2.12
N THR A 17 0.58 -5.32 3.28
CA THR A 17 -0.10 -5.54 4.56
C THR A 17 -0.98 -4.35 4.95
N LEU A 18 -0.64 -3.14 4.51
CA LEU A 18 -1.30 -1.89 4.88
C LEU A 18 -1.69 -1.09 3.64
N SER A 19 -2.80 -0.36 3.73
CA SER A 19 -3.25 0.57 2.68
C SER A 19 -2.13 1.55 2.29
N PRO A 20 -1.89 1.79 0.99
CA PRO A 20 -0.78 2.62 0.55
C PRO A 20 -1.00 4.10 0.89
N CYS A 21 0.06 4.79 1.33
CA CYS A 21 0.07 6.25 1.38
C CYS A 21 0.09 6.86 -0.04
N SER A 22 0.00 8.18 -0.15
CA SER A 22 -0.04 8.88 -1.43
C SER A 22 1.17 8.61 -2.31
N MET A 23 2.37 8.52 -1.73
CA MET A 23 3.60 8.17 -2.44
C MET A 23 3.51 6.76 -3.06
N CYS A 24 3.13 5.76 -2.26
CA CYS A 24 3.02 4.38 -2.73
C CYS A 24 1.89 4.22 -3.77
N ALA A 25 0.74 4.85 -3.54
CA ALA A 25 -0.38 4.83 -4.48
C ALA A 25 -0.01 5.47 -5.83
N GLY A 26 0.73 6.58 -5.82
CA GLY A 26 1.27 7.22 -7.03
C GLY A 26 2.25 6.32 -7.78
N ALA A 27 3.14 5.62 -7.07
CA ALA A 27 4.06 4.66 -7.69
C ALA A 27 3.30 3.49 -8.35
N ILE A 28 2.29 2.94 -7.66
CA ILE A 28 1.42 1.88 -8.19
C ILE A 28 0.70 2.35 -9.46
N GLY A 29 0.14 3.57 -9.44
CA GLY A 29 -0.50 4.18 -10.62
C GLY A 29 0.48 4.40 -11.78
N LEU A 30 1.70 4.87 -11.50
CA LEU A 30 2.75 5.07 -12.49
C LEU A 30 3.14 3.77 -13.20
N PHE A 31 3.30 2.68 -12.44
CA PHE A 31 3.68 1.38 -12.98
C PHE A 31 2.51 0.57 -13.54
N LYS A 32 1.27 1.04 -13.33
CA LYS A 32 0.03 0.46 -13.86
C LYS A 32 -0.16 -1.01 -13.51
N LEU A 33 0.04 -1.36 -12.23
CA LEU A 33 -0.15 -2.73 -11.75
C LEU A 33 -1.54 -3.27 -12.11
N SER A 34 -1.63 -4.58 -12.38
CA SER A 34 -2.91 -5.17 -12.80
C SER A 34 -3.91 -5.27 -11.65
N LEU A 35 -3.42 -5.44 -10.42
CA LEU A 35 -4.24 -5.50 -9.20
C LEU A 35 -3.40 -5.19 -7.95
N LEU A 36 -3.99 -4.48 -7.00
CA LEU A 36 -3.46 -4.34 -5.64
C LEU A 36 -4.31 -5.12 -4.63
N VAL A 37 -3.68 -5.95 -3.81
CA VAL A 37 -4.32 -6.62 -2.68
C VAL A 37 -3.79 -5.99 -1.39
N ILE A 38 -4.71 -5.40 -0.62
CA ILE A 38 -4.44 -4.68 0.62
C ILE A 38 -4.83 -5.58 1.79
N GLY A 39 -3.90 -5.76 2.72
CA GLY A 39 -4.12 -6.49 3.96
C GLY A 39 -5.16 -5.77 4.81
N GLU A 40 -4.95 -4.50 5.14
CA GLU A 40 -5.92 -3.70 5.90
C GLU A 40 -5.84 -2.20 5.64
N SER A 41 -6.97 -1.50 5.80
CA SER A 41 -7.06 -0.03 5.82
C SER A 41 -7.69 0.55 7.09
N VAL A 42 -7.83 -0.24 8.15
CA VAL A 42 -8.52 0.14 9.39
C VAL A 42 -7.61 1.03 10.25
N THR A 43 -6.34 0.67 10.39
CA THR A 43 -5.40 1.44 11.22
C THR A 43 -4.81 2.63 10.48
N PHE A 44 -4.84 2.58 9.15
CA PHE A 44 -4.45 3.64 8.25
C PHE A 44 -5.25 3.53 6.94
N PRO A 45 -6.17 4.47 6.65
CA PRO A 45 -7.00 4.43 5.45
C PRO A 45 -6.20 4.51 4.14
N GLY A 46 -5.04 5.17 4.16
CA GLY A 46 -4.21 5.41 2.98
C GLY A 46 -4.88 6.32 1.94
N SER A 47 -4.35 6.28 0.72
CA SER A 47 -4.78 7.11 -0.43
C SER A 47 -5.37 6.24 -1.55
N LYS A 48 -6.42 5.47 -1.23
CA LYS A 48 -7.14 4.61 -2.20
C LYS A 48 -7.86 5.40 -3.30
N ASP A 49 -8.13 6.68 -3.05
CA ASP A 49 -8.66 7.63 -4.03
C ASP A 49 -7.70 7.83 -5.22
N ILE A 50 -6.39 7.89 -4.97
CA ILE A 50 -5.38 7.99 -6.03
C ILE A 50 -5.40 6.73 -6.92
N LEU A 51 -5.51 5.54 -6.31
CA LEU A 51 -5.65 4.28 -7.08
C LEU A 51 -6.87 4.32 -8.01
N THR A 52 -7.99 4.83 -7.50
CA THR A 52 -9.22 5.01 -8.28
C THR A 52 -9.01 5.97 -9.45
N GLN A 53 -8.32 7.10 -9.23
CA GLN A 53 -8.01 8.08 -10.30
C GLN A 53 -7.14 7.49 -11.41
N PHE A 54 -6.19 6.61 -11.07
CA PHE A 54 -5.37 5.89 -12.03
C PHE A 54 -6.06 4.65 -12.65
N GLY A 55 -7.26 4.30 -12.19
CA GLY A 55 -8.00 3.12 -12.65
C GLY A 55 -7.40 1.79 -12.21
N ILE A 56 -6.63 1.78 -11.11
CA ILE A 56 -6.02 0.57 -10.57
C ILE A 56 -7.05 -0.15 -9.69
N PRO A 57 -7.46 -1.39 -10.03
CA PRO A 57 -8.36 -2.15 -9.18
C PRO A 57 -7.63 -2.57 -7.91
N PHE A 58 -8.38 -2.65 -6.80
CA PHE A 58 -7.84 -3.14 -5.54
C PHE A 58 -8.87 -3.96 -4.77
N ILE A 59 -8.36 -4.88 -3.93
CA ILE A 59 -9.13 -5.66 -2.96
C ILE A 59 -8.61 -5.31 -1.57
N ASP A 60 -9.49 -4.91 -0.68
CA ASP A 60 -9.19 -4.70 0.74
C ASP A 60 -9.72 -5.90 1.52
N LEU A 61 -8.81 -6.65 2.15
CA LEU A 61 -9.16 -7.90 2.82
C LEU A 61 -9.65 -7.69 4.25
N GLU A 62 -9.39 -6.53 4.84
CA GLU A 62 -9.56 -6.30 6.28
C GLU A 62 -8.95 -7.45 7.12
N ASP A 63 -7.77 -7.94 6.74
CA ASP A 63 -7.08 -9.06 7.39
C ASP A 63 -6.81 -8.75 8.86
N GLU A 64 -7.53 -9.44 9.75
CA GLU A 64 -7.44 -9.25 11.20
C GLU A 64 -6.01 -9.40 11.72
N ARG A 65 -5.17 -10.24 11.09
CA ARG A 65 -3.77 -10.39 11.47
C ARG A 65 -2.97 -9.12 11.21
N SER A 66 -3.19 -8.48 10.06
CA SER A 66 -2.55 -7.23 9.67
C SER A 66 -3.02 -6.08 10.57
N VAL A 67 -4.33 -5.99 10.83
CA VAL A 67 -4.91 -5.00 11.76
C VAL A 67 -4.33 -5.16 13.16
N LYS A 68 -4.28 -6.40 13.68
CA LYS A 68 -3.75 -6.69 15.02
C LYS A 68 -2.26 -6.37 15.09
N MET A 69 -1.49 -6.75 14.08
CA MET A 69 -0.06 -6.45 14.00
C MET A 69 0.19 -4.95 14.11
N MET A 70 -0.50 -4.13 13.29
CA MET A 70 -0.32 -2.68 13.30
C MET A 70 -0.76 -2.06 14.63
N LYS A 71 -1.94 -2.44 15.16
CA LYS A 71 -2.41 -1.95 16.47
C LYS A 71 -1.44 -2.31 17.60
N SER A 72 -0.96 -3.55 17.64
CA SER A 72 -0.05 -4.01 18.69
C SER A 72 1.31 -3.30 18.62
N TRP A 73 1.90 -3.16 17.43
CA TRP A 73 3.19 -2.49 17.29
C TRP A 73 3.10 -1.00 17.63
N ARG A 74 2.04 -0.31 17.15
CA ARG A 74 1.77 1.11 17.41
C ARG A 74 1.36 1.42 18.85
N SER A 75 0.91 0.43 19.63
CA SER A 75 0.55 0.65 21.03
C SER A 75 1.73 1.07 21.92
N ILE A 76 2.97 0.87 21.47
CA ILE A 76 4.19 1.30 22.16
C ILE A 76 4.43 2.78 21.80
N PRO A 77 4.51 3.72 22.77
CA PRO A 77 4.61 5.15 22.48
C PRO A 77 5.77 5.56 21.57
N ALA A 78 6.93 4.89 21.71
CA ALA A 78 8.08 5.12 20.84
C ALA A 78 7.79 4.71 19.38
N ASN A 79 7.06 3.63 19.16
CA ASN A 79 6.68 3.15 17.84
C ASN A 79 5.60 4.02 17.21
N GLU A 80 4.62 4.52 17.99
CA GLU A 80 3.66 5.48 17.46
C GLU A 80 4.37 6.75 16.98
N ARG A 81 5.37 7.25 17.73
CA ARG A 81 6.17 8.39 17.28
C ARG A 81 6.93 8.09 15.99
N LEU A 82 7.51 6.90 15.86
CA LEU A 82 8.16 6.47 14.62
C LEU A 82 7.17 6.40 13.46
N TRP A 83 5.98 5.85 13.70
CA TRP A 83 4.91 5.76 12.72
C TRP A 83 4.48 7.14 12.21
N GLN A 84 4.29 8.12 13.10
CA GLN A 84 3.95 9.48 12.70
C GLN A 84 5.02 10.05 11.75
N GLY A 85 6.31 9.84 12.04
CA GLY A 85 7.39 10.24 11.15
C GLY A 85 7.39 9.52 9.79
N ASP A 86 7.01 8.23 9.75
CA ASP A 86 6.91 7.44 8.51
C ASP A 86 5.81 7.97 7.57
N ILE A 87 4.70 8.45 8.13
CA ILE A 87 3.59 9.06 7.38
C ILE A 87 3.68 10.59 7.26
N GLY A 88 4.77 11.20 7.74
CA GLY A 88 5.04 12.63 7.57
C GLY A 88 4.26 13.57 8.49
N ASN A 89 3.82 13.10 9.65
CA ASN A 89 3.17 13.90 10.70
C ASN A 89 4.15 14.39 11.78
#